data_AF-A0A354I443-F1
#
_entry.id   AF-A0A354I443-F1
#
_cell.length_a   1.000
_cell.length_b   1.000
_cell.length_c   1.000
_cell.angle_alpha   90.00
_cell.angle_beta   90.00
_cell.angle_gamma   90.00
#
_symmetry.space_group_name_H-M   'P 1'
#
loop_
_entity.id
_entity.type
_entity.pdbx_description
1 polymer ?
#
loop_
_entity_poly.entity_id
_entity_poly.type
_entity_poly.pdbx_seq_one_letter_code
_entity_poly.pdbx_strand_id
1 'polypeptide(L)' 'MKSTQKKEKLPKKEVFLKKALLDAQRRLKDAYDGLANVNDPDLIDSYIYEVNAANLRYQVILRDYKLLESQKPSL' A
#
# COMPACT_ATOMS: atom_id res chain seq x y z
N MET A 1 26.72 -7.06 -28.97
CA MET A 1 25.68 -8.10 -28.80
C MET A 1 25.70 -8.64 -27.38
N LYS A 2 24.60 -8.45 -26.64
CA LYS A 2 24.00 -9.35 -25.61
C LYS A 2 23.09 -8.51 -24.71
N SER A 3 21.95 -8.17 -25.30
CA SER A 3 20.70 -7.92 -24.59
C SER A 3 20.31 -9.20 -23.84
N THR A 4 19.85 -9.08 -22.59
CA THR A 4 18.78 -9.87 -21.93
C THR A 4 19.07 -10.13 -20.44
N GLN A 5 18.78 -9.14 -19.58
CA GLN A 5 18.48 -9.37 -18.17
C GLN A 5 17.41 -8.37 -17.72
N LYS A 6 16.13 -8.60 -18.05
CA LYS A 6 15.05 -7.76 -17.48
C LYS A 6 13.69 -8.42 -17.29
N LYS A 7 13.45 -9.64 -17.80
CA LYS A 7 12.11 -10.26 -17.82
C LYS A 7 11.72 -11.02 -16.54
N GLU A 8 12.66 -11.37 -15.66
CA GLU A 8 12.37 -12.26 -14.51
C GLU A 8 11.93 -11.56 -13.21
N LYS A 9 12.13 -10.24 -13.07
CA LYS A 9 11.87 -9.51 -11.81
C LYS A 9 10.45 -8.95 -11.68
N LEU A 10 9.70 -8.82 -12.78
CA LEU A 10 8.35 -8.22 -12.79
C LEU A 10 7.31 -9.01 -11.97
N PRO A 11 7.17 -10.34 -12.12
CA PRO A 11 6.11 -11.10 -11.45
C PRO A 11 6.22 -11.06 -9.93
N LYS A 12 7.45 -11.13 -9.40
CA LYS A 12 7.71 -11.09 -7.95
C LYS A 12 7.36 -9.73 -7.35
N LYS A 13 7.67 -8.63 -8.05
CA LYS A 13 7.35 -7.27 -7.60
C LYS A 13 5.83 -7.03 -7.59
N GLU A 14 5.12 -7.50 -8.62
CA GLU A 14 3.65 -7.36 -8.67
C GLU A 14 2.96 -8.12 -7.53
N VAL A 15 3.33 -9.37 -7.29
CA VAL A 15 2.80 -10.18 -6.20
C VAL A 15 3.07 -9.52 -4.85
N PHE A 16 4.27 -8.99 -4.65
CA PHE A 16 4.63 -8.23 -3.44
C PHE A 16 3.73 -7.00 -3.27
N LEU A 17 3.57 -6.17 -4.30
CA LEU A 17 2.76 -4.95 -4.23
C LEU A 17 1.28 -5.26 -3.98
N LYS A 18 0.73 -6.31 -4.60
CA LYS A 18 -0.65 -6.76 -4.34
C LYS A 18 -0.84 -7.17 -2.88
N LYS A 19 0.06 -7.98 -2.32
CA LYS A 19 0.02 -8.35 -0.91
C LYS A 19 0.14 -7.14 0.00
N ALA A 20 1.10 -6.25 -0.28
CA ALA A 20 1.33 -5.05 0.50
C ALA A 20 0.13 -4.08 0.45
N LEU A 21 -0.59 -4.01 -0.67
CA LEU A 21 -1.83 -3.24 -0.80
C LEU A 21 -2.93 -3.79 0.11
N LEU A 22 -3.16 -5.11 0.09
CA LEU A 22 -4.16 -5.74 0.96
C LEU A 22 -3.84 -5.52 2.44
N ASP A 23 -2.57 -5.66 2.82
CA ASP A 23 -2.11 -5.41 4.18
C ASP A 23 -2.30 -3.93 4.57
N ALA A 24 -2.00 -3.00 3.67
CA ALA A 24 -2.19 -1.56 3.92
C ALA A 24 -3.67 -1.18 4.01
N GLN A 25 -4.54 -1.77 3.19
CA GLN A 25 -5.99 -1.57 3.26
C GLN A 25 -6.55 -2.06 4.59
N ARG A 26 -6.13 -3.24 5.05
CA ARG A 26 -6.54 -3.78 6.35
C ARG A 26 -6.13 -2.85 7.48
N ARG A 27 -4.86 -2.43 7.52
CA ARG A 27 -4.36 -1.52 8.55
C ARG A 27 -5.07 -0.16 8.54
N LEU A 28 -5.38 0.36 7.35
CA LEU A 28 -6.13 1.60 7.23
C LEU A 28 -7.54 1.44 7.81
N LYS A 29 -8.23 0.33 7.50
CA LYS A 29 -9.53 0.02 8.07
C LYS A 29 -9.45 -0.10 9.60
N ASP A 30 -8.48 -0.85 10.10
CA ASP A 30 -8.30 -1.06 11.54
C ASP A 30 -8.06 0.28 12.27
N ALA A 31 -7.23 1.17 11.71
CA ALA A 31 -6.97 2.50 12.27
C ALA A 31 -8.23 3.40 12.25
N TYR A 32 -9.01 3.35 11.16
CA TYR A 32 -10.30 4.06 11.08
C TYR A 32 -11.31 3.53 12.10
N ASP A 33 -11.41 2.21 12.26
CA ASP A 33 -12.29 1.59 13.25
C ASP A 33 -11.85 1.97 14.67
N GLY A 34 -10.54 2.03 14.92
CA GLY A 34 -9.97 2.51 16.19
C GLY A 34 -10.37 3.97 16.48
N LEU A 35 -10.17 4.87 15.52
CA LEU A 35 -10.57 6.28 15.64
C LEU A 35 -12.09 6.43 15.84
N ALA A 36 -12.91 5.64 15.15
CA ALA A 36 -14.35 5.73 15.23
C ALA A 36 -14.92 5.26 16.57
N ASN A 37 -14.23 4.35 17.26
CA ASN A 37 -14.70 3.73 18.50
C ASN A 37 -13.90 4.14 19.74
N VAL A 38 -12.99 5.11 19.62
CA VAL A 38 -12.20 5.59 20.76
C VAL A 38 -13.10 6.36 21.72
N ASN A 39 -13.07 5.98 23.01
CA ASN A 39 -13.78 6.67 24.08
C ASN A 39 -12.85 7.50 24.96
N ASP A 40 -11.53 7.28 24.83
CA ASP A 40 -10.50 7.99 25.57
C ASP A 40 -10.02 9.21 24.74
N PRO A 41 -10.30 10.45 25.17
CA PRO A 41 -9.89 11.65 24.45
C PRO A 41 -8.38 11.75 24.24
N ASP A 42 -7.57 11.22 25.17
CA ASP A 42 -6.11 11.29 25.09
C ASP A 42 -5.54 10.41 23.98
N LEU A 43 -6.34 9.46 23.47
CA LEU A 43 -5.95 8.57 22.37
C LEU A 43 -6.39 9.08 20.99
N ILE A 44 -7.24 10.11 20.89
CA ILE A 44 -7.77 10.61 19.61
C ILE A 44 -6.64 11.01 18.67
N ASP A 45 -5.68 11.80 19.15
CA ASP A 45 -4.55 12.25 18.33
C ASP A 45 -3.70 11.07 17.84
N SER A 46 -3.50 10.05 18.69
CA SER A 46 -2.76 8.85 18.32
C SER A 46 -3.41 8.11 17.15
N TYR A 47 -4.75 7.98 17.16
CA TYR A 47 -5.50 7.37 16.07
C TYR A 47 -5.51 8.23 14.80
N ILE A 48 -5.56 9.57 14.93
CA ILE A 48 -5.43 10.48 13.77
C ILE A 48 -4.07 10.26 13.10
N TYR A 49 -2.98 10.20 13.87
CA TYR A 49 -1.66 9.90 13.32
C TYR A 49 -1.59 8.51 12.70
N GLU A 50 -2.21 7.51 13.31
CA GLU A 50 -2.23 6.14 12.78
C GLU A 50 -2.98 6.06 11.44
N VAL A 51 -4.17 6.67 11.34
CA VAL A 51 -4.93 6.76 10.10
C VAL A 51 -4.12 7.46 9.02
N ASN A 52 -3.49 8.58 9.33
CA ASN A 52 -2.67 9.32 8.37
C ASN A 52 -1.47 8.49 7.88
N ALA A 53 -0.78 7.81 8.79
CA ALA A 53 0.35 6.95 8.46
C ALA A 53 -0.08 5.75 7.60
N ALA A 54 -1.19 5.10 7.95
CA ALA A 54 -1.75 3.99 7.18
C ALA A 54 -2.19 4.43 5.78
N ASN A 55 -2.81 5.61 5.67
CA ASN A 55 -3.24 6.18 4.39
C ASN A 55 -2.05 6.54 3.51
N LEU A 56 -1.02 7.17 4.06
CA LEU A 56 0.22 7.48 3.32
C LEU A 56 0.88 6.21 2.79
N ARG A 57 0.97 5.17 3.63
CA ARG A 57 1.50 3.86 3.23
C ARG A 57 0.70 3.26 2.07
N TYR A 58 -0.63 3.27 2.18
CA TYR A 58 -1.51 2.78 1.11
C TYR A 58 -1.30 3.55 -0.21
N GLN A 59 -1.26 4.89 -0.15
CA GLN A 59 -1.06 5.77 -1.30
C GLN A 59 0.24 5.48 -2.04
N VAL A 60 1.35 5.32 -1.31
CA VAL A 60 2.67 5.01 -1.90
C VAL A 60 2.66 3.67 -2.62
N ILE A 61 2.15 2.62 -1.98
CA ILE A 61 2.11 1.27 -2.58
C ILE A 61 1.17 1.26 -3.79
N LEU A 62 0.03 1.96 -3.71
CA LEU A 62 -0.92 2.09 -4.82
C LEU A 62 -0.29 2.80 -6.02
N ARG A 63 0.47 3.88 -5.77
CA ARG A 63 1.21 4.59 -6.82
C ARG A 63 2.23 3.67 -7.51
N ASP A 64 2.99 2.92 -6.73
CA ASP A 64 3.98 1.97 -7.26
C ASP A 64 3.33 0.84 -8.06
N TYR A 65 2.20 0.33 -7.59
CA TYR A 65 1.42 -0.68 -8.31
C TYR A 65 0.89 -0.13 -9.64
N LYS A 66 0.29 1.06 -9.65
CA LYS A 66 -0.20 1.71 -10.88
C LYS A 66 0.93 1.95 -11.88
N LEU A 67 2.08 2.42 -11.41
CA LEU A 67 3.26 2.62 -12.25
C LEU A 67 3.75 1.31 -12.87
N LEU A 68 3.73 0.20 -12.11
CA LEU A 68 4.08 -1.12 -12.62
C LEU A 68 3.09 -1.59 -13.69
N GLU A 69 1.77 -1.42 -13.45
CA GLU A 69 0.73 -1.77 -14.42
C GLU A 69 0.87 -0.97 -15.72
N SER A 70 1.15 0.34 -15.64
CA SER A 70 1.36 1.19 -16.81
C SER A 70 2.60 0.84 -17.63
N GLN A 71 3.58 0.13 -17.05
CA GLN A 71 4.78 -0.34 -17.75
C GLN A 71 4.59 -1.70 -18.43
N LYS A 72 3.48 -2.40 -18.15
CA LYS A 72 3.16 -3.63 -18.87
C LYS A 72 2.81 -3.27 -20.32
N PRO A 73 3.44 -3.91 -21.32
CA PRO A 73 3.03 -3.70 -22.71
C PRO A 73 1.56 -4.13 -22.83
N SER A 74 0.75 -3.29 -23.48
CA SER A 74 -0.59 -3.65 -23.92
C SER A 74 -0.50 -4.93 -24.75
N LEU A 75 -1.23 -5.96 -24.32
CA LEU A 75 -1.44 -7.19 -25.08
C LEU A 75 -2.17 -6.90 -26.40
#